data_AF-A0A257PEB2-F1
#
_entry.id   AF-A0A257PEB2-F1
#
_cell.length_a   1.000
_cell.length_b   1.000
_cell.length_c   1.000
_cell.angle_alpha   90.00
_cell.angle_beta   90.00
_cell.angle_gamma   90.00
#
_symmetry.space_group_name_H-M   'P 1'
#
loop_
_entity.id
_entity.type
_entity.pdbx_description
1 polymer ?
#
loop_
_entity_poly.entity_id
_entity_poly.type
_entity_poly.pdbx_seq_one_letter_code
_entity_poly.pdbx_strand_id
1 'polypeptide(L)'
;MTDTLKQGLTKVPEIVLGFWIIKILATTLGETGGDAVTMSMHLGYAVGTLIFLAVFIAAVIAQIRTSRFNRYLYWLTIVATTTVGTTMADFADRSLGIGYAGGTSILILLLGASLAIWHWAEGSVSVNTVATPRTEAFYWVTILFSQTLGTALGDWMADTNGLGFGGGALVFGAAIALTAAGYYFTRISHV
;
A
#
# COMPACT_ATOMS: atom_id res chain seq x y z
N MET A 1 3.69 13.23 -28.39
CA MET A 1 2.77 13.67 -27.31
C MET A 1 3.61 13.81 -26.06
N THR A 2 3.84 15.05 -25.60
CA THR A 2 4.86 15.43 -24.59
C THR A 2 4.54 14.84 -23.21
N ASP A 3 5.54 14.38 -22.47
CA ASP A 3 5.39 13.77 -21.14
C ASP A 3 4.68 14.68 -20.12
N THR A 4 4.75 15.99 -20.30
CA THR A 4 4.03 17.01 -19.52
C THR A 4 2.50 16.88 -19.64
N LEU A 5 1.98 16.47 -20.80
CA LEU A 5 0.55 16.22 -20.99
C LEU A 5 0.11 14.89 -20.35
N LYS A 6 1.01 13.90 -20.27
CA LYS A 6 0.74 12.64 -19.57
C LYS A 6 0.64 12.85 -18.05
N GLN A 7 1.55 13.65 -17.48
CA GLN A 7 1.52 14.01 -16.05
C GLN A 7 0.24 14.78 -15.66
N GLY A 8 -0.28 15.66 -16.52
CA GLY A 8 -1.52 16.39 -16.26
C GLY A 8 -2.79 15.52 -16.27
N LEU A 9 -2.72 14.32 -16.85
CA LEU A 9 -3.83 13.36 -16.94
C LEU A 9 -3.76 12.27 -15.86
N THR A 10 -2.60 12.08 -15.22
CA THR A 10 -2.43 11.07 -14.18
C THR A 10 -3.04 11.54 -12.86
N LYS A 11 -3.81 10.68 -12.19
CA LYS A 11 -4.38 10.99 -10.87
C LYS A 11 -3.46 10.63 -9.69
N VAL A 12 -2.16 10.58 -9.93
CA VAL A 12 -1.15 10.23 -8.90
C VAL A 12 -0.20 11.43 -8.72
N PRO A 13 0.11 11.83 -7.48
CA PRO A 13 1.05 12.91 -7.23
C PRO A 13 2.45 12.58 -7.76
N GLU A 14 3.19 13.63 -8.12
CA GLU A 14 4.58 13.49 -8.53
C GLU A 14 5.46 12.97 -7.39
N ILE A 15 6.36 12.02 -7.70
CA ILE A 15 7.21 11.33 -6.71
C ILE A 15 8.44 12.18 -6.39
N VAL A 16 8.22 13.33 -5.76
CA VAL A 16 9.26 14.23 -5.24
C VAL A 16 9.43 14.07 -3.73
N LEU A 17 10.40 14.75 -3.11
CA LEU A 17 10.64 14.65 -1.65
C LEU A 17 9.37 14.86 -0.81
N GLY A 18 8.52 15.83 -1.20
CA GLY A 18 7.26 16.10 -0.52
C GLY A 18 6.28 14.93 -0.53
N PHE A 19 6.27 14.12 -1.60
CA PHE A 19 5.47 12.91 -1.67
C PHE A 19 5.88 11.92 -0.58
N TRP A 20 7.18 11.69 -0.41
CA TRP A 20 7.71 10.76 0.59
C TRP A 20 7.41 11.21 2.01
N ILE A 21 7.56 12.50 2.31
CA ILE A 21 7.22 13.07 3.63
C ILE A 21 5.75 12.83 3.94
N ILE A 22 4.84 13.19 3.03
CA ILE A 22 3.40 13.01 3.26
C ILE A 22 3.04 11.53 3.32
N LYS A 23 3.67 10.68 2.51
CA LYS A 23 3.44 9.23 2.54
C LYS A 23 3.79 8.65 3.90
N ILE A 24 4.94 9.01 4.47
CA ILE A 24 5.33 8.57 5.83
C ILE A 24 4.28 9.01 6.86
N LEU A 25 3.90 10.29 6.85
CA LEU A 25 2.89 10.81 7.78
C LEU A 25 1.53 10.10 7.62
N ALA A 26 1.11 9.89 6.38
CA ALA A 26 -0.16 9.22 6.07
C ALA A 26 -0.14 7.75 6.48
N THR A 27 0.98 7.05 6.31
CA THR A 27 1.10 5.66 6.73
C THR A 27 1.11 5.53 8.25
N THR A 28 1.87 6.38 8.95
CA THR A 28 1.89 6.40 10.42
C THR A 28 0.50 6.72 10.98
N LEU A 29 -0.17 7.73 10.42
CA LEU A 29 -1.53 8.09 10.83
C LEU A 29 -2.51 6.93 10.58
N GLY A 30 -2.41 6.28 9.42
CA GLY A 30 -3.30 5.20 9.03
C GLY A 30 -3.18 3.99 9.97
N GLU A 31 -1.95 3.58 10.28
CA GLU A 31 -1.64 2.45 11.16
C GLU A 31 -2.08 2.74 12.60
N THR A 32 -1.63 3.86 13.19
CA THR A 32 -2.02 4.26 14.54
C THR A 32 -3.53 4.48 14.67
N GLY A 33 -4.18 5.00 13.62
CA GLY A 33 -5.63 5.18 13.60
C GLY A 33 -6.40 3.85 13.56
N GLY A 34 -5.88 2.86 12.84
CA GLY A 34 -6.45 1.51 12.78
C GLY A 34 -6.41 0.85 14.15
N ASP A 35 -5.24 0.86 14.75
CA ASP A 35 -4.95 0.34 16.08
C ASP A 35 -5.78 1.00 17.18
N ALA A 36 -5.96 2.32 17.11
CA ALA A 36 -6.80 3.04 18.06
C ALA A 36 -8.26 2.53 18.04
N VAL A 37 -8.81 2.27 16.85
CA VAL A 37 -10.19 1.79 16.72
C VAL A 37 -10.31 0.30 17.05
N THR A 38 -9.39 -0.54 16.59
CA THR A 38 -9.47 -2.00 16.81
C THR A 38 -9.10 -2.38 18.23
N MET A 39 -8.01 -1.83 18.76
CA MET A 39 -7.47 -2.18 20.07
C MET A 39 -7.97 -1.24 21.16
N SER A 40 -7.79 0.09 21.01
CA SER A 40 -8.08 1.03 22.10
C SER A 40 -9.58 1.25 22.33
N MET A 41 -10.41 1.15 21.30
CA MET A 41 -11.87 1.17 21.43
C MET A 41 -12.49 -0.23 21.60
N HIS A 42 -11.67 -1.28 21.64
CA HIS A 42 -12.10 -2.68 21.83
C HIS A 42 -13.13 -3.19 20.80
N LEU A 43 -13.17 -2.63 19.59
CA LEU A 43 -14.05 -3.13 18.51
C LEU A 43 -13.56 -4.46 17.92
N GLY A 44 -12.26 -4.75 18.04
CA GLY A 44 -11.62 -5.91 17.44
C GLY A 44 -11.31 -5.75 15.95
N TYR A 45 -10.35 -6.54 15.47
CA TYR A 45 -9.82 -6.40 14.10
C TYR A 45 -10.83 -6.69 13.00
N ALA A 46 -11.75 -7.64 13.19
CA ALA A 46 -12.78 -7.97 12.20
C ALA A 46 -13.72 -6.78 11.92
N VAL A 47 -14.30 -6.23 12.98
CA VAL A 47 -15.25 -5.11 12.87
C VAL A 47 -14.54 -3.85 12.39
N GLY A 48 -13.35 -3.55 12.94
CA GLY A 48 -12.55 -2.41 12.49
C GLY A 48 -12.19 -2.52 11.00
N THR A 49 -11.75 -3.69 10.54
CA THR A 49 -11.44 -3.91 9.12
C THR A 49 -12.67 -3.66 8.24
N LEU A 50 -13.86 -4.14 8.61
CA LEU A 50 -15.07 -3.89 7.84
C LEU A 50 -15.44 -2.40 7.76
N ILE A 51 -15.32 -1.68 8.89
CA ILE A 51 -15.60 -0.23 8.94
C ILE A 51 -14.63 0.52 8.02
N PHE A 52 -13.33 0.29 8.18
CA PHE A 52 -12.33 0.98 7.36
C PHE A 52 -12.42 0.57 5.90
N LEU A 53 -12.76 -0.69 5.60
CA LEU A 53 -12.93 -1.18 4.23
C LEU A 53 -14.09 -0.43 3.55
N ALA A 54 -15.19 -0.20 4.26
CA ALA A 54 -16.29 0.62 3.75
C ALA A 54 -15.85 2.07 3.46
N VAL A 55 -15.08 2.68 4.37
CA VAL A 55 -14.51 4.03 4.16
C VAL A 55 -13.57 4.08 2.96
N PHE A 56 -12.69 3.08 2.83
CA PHE A 56 -11.77 2.97 1.71
C PHE A 56 -12.50 2.80 0.38
N ILE A 57 -13.50 1.91 0.30
CA ILE A 57 -14.32 1.72 -0.91
C ILE A 57 -15.02 3.03 -1.29
N ALA A 58 -15.60 3.75 -0.32
CA ALA A 58 -16.23 5.04 -0.58
C ALA A 58 -15.22 6.07 -1.13
N ALA A 59 -14.01 6.13 -0.58
CA ALA A 59 -12.95 7.02 -1.03
C ALA A 59 -12.45 6.66 -2.45
N VAL A 60 -12.31 5.36 -2.77
CA VAL A 60 -11.97 4.88 -4.11
C VAL A 60 -13.06 5.23 -5.12
N ILE A 61 -14.34 5.03 -4.78
CA ILE A 61 -15.47 5.42 -5.64
C ILE A 61 -15.44 6.92 -5.90
N ALA A 62 -15.16 7.74 -4.88
CA ALA A 62 -15.03 9.18 -5.04
C ALA A 62 -13.85 9.57 -5.96
N GLN A 63 -12.72 8.87 -5.84
CA GLN A 63 -11.55 9.04 -6.74
C GLN A 63 -11.90 8.72 -8.20
N ILE A 64 -12.52 7.56 -8.43
CA ILE A 64 -12.91 7.11 -9.77
C ILE A 64 -13.91 8.07 -10.42
N ARG A 65 -14.86 8.60 -9.65
CA ARG A 65 -15.86 9.56 -10.13
C ARG A 65 -15.29 10.95 -10.42
N THR A 66 -14.19 11.34 -9.77
CA THR A 66 -13.60 12.66 -9.96
C THR A 66 -12.83 12.68 -11.28
N SER A 67 -13.16 13.59 -12.20
CA SER A 67 -12.52 13.64 -13.54
C SER A 67 -11.12 14.26 -13.56
N ARG A 68 -10.69 14.90 -12.46
CA ARG A 68 -9.38 15.56 -12.32
C ARG A 68 -8.67 15.05 -11.07
N PHE A 69 -7.34 15.14 -11.07
CA PHE A 69 -6.56 14.85 -9.88
C PHE A 69 -6.99 15.74 -8.70
N ASN A 70 -7.39 15.11 -7.59
CA ASN A 70 -7.68 15.79 -6.34
C ASN A 70 -6.74 15.27 -5.25
N ARG A 71 -5.78 16.13 -4.87
CA ARG A 71 -4.76 15.81 -3.85
C ARG A 71 -5.35 15.37 -2.51
N TYR A 72 -6.46 15.98 -2.08
CA TYR A 72 -7.05 15.71 -0.78
C TYR A 72 -7.71 14.34 -0.76
N LEU A 73 -8.49 14.03 -1.80
CA LEU A 73 -9.07 12.70 -1.95
C LEU A 73 -7.98 11.64 -2.09
N TYR A 74 -6.87 11.93 -2.78
CA TYR A 74 -5.80 10.95 -2.98
C TYR A 74 -5.17 10.57 -1.64
N TRP A 75 -4.77 11.58 -0.86
CA TRP A 75 -4.18 11.34 0.46
C TRP A 75 -5.18 10.74 1.45
N LEU A 76 -6.47 11.11 1.37
CA LEU A 76 -7.51 10.47 2.17
C LEU A 76 -7.62 8.98 1.85
N THR A 77 -7.63 8.61 0.56
CA THR A 77 -7.66 7.20 0.14
C THR A 77 -6.40 6.47 0.58
N ILE A 78 -5.24 7.13 0.58
CA ILE A 78 -3.98 6.56 1.08
C ILE A 78 -4.02 6.34 2.60
N VAL A 79 -4.57 7.27 3.38
CA VAL A 79 -4.75 7.05 4.82
C VAL A 79 -5.72 5.89 5.06
N ALA A 80 -6.88 5.91 4.38
CA ALA A 80 -7.89 4.87 4.53
C ALA A 80 -7.38 3.48 4.13
N THR A 81 -6.63 3.36 3.02
CA THR A 81 -6.06 2.06 2.60
C THR A 81 -4.99 1.57 3.57
N THR A 82 -4.18 2.47 4.16
CA THR A 82 -3.25 2.08 5.22
C THR A 82 -3.98 1.59 6.45
N THR A 83 -5.03 2.27 6.88
CA THR A 83 -5.82 1.82 8.03
C THR A 83 -6.45 0.45 7.79
N VAL A 84 -7.07 0.22 6.63
CA VAL A 84 -7.62 -1.11 6.27
C VAL A 84 -6.52 -2.15 6.21
N GLY A 85 -5.39 -1.83 5.58
CA GLY A 85 -4.28 -2.75 5.41
C GLY A 85 -3.72 -3.22 6.76
N THR A 86 -3.53 -2.30 7.70
CA THR A 86 -3.09 -2.63 9.06
C THR A 86 -4.08 -3.58 9.74
N THR A 87 -5.35 -3.17 9.85
CA THR A 87 -6.33 -3.98 10.58
C THR A 87 -6.59 -5.33 9.93
N MET A 88 -6.48 -5.42 8.61
CA MET A 88 -6.62 -6.66 7.86
C MET A 88 -5.42 -7.59 8.03
N ALA A 89 -4.19 -7.06 8.06
CA ALA A 89 -2.98 -7.82 8.37
C ALA A 89 -3.09 -8.42 9.78
N ASP A 90 -3.39 -7.59 10.78
CA ASP A 90 -3.59 -8.03 12.16
C ASP A 90 -4.71 -9.06 12.30
N PHE A 91 -5.81 -8.88 11.57
CA PHE A 91 -6.90 -9.84 11.56
C PHE A 91 -6.42 -11.20 11.04
N ALA A 92 -5.70 -11.23 9.93
CA ALA A 92 -5.18 -12.46 9.34
C ALA A 92 -4.15 -13.15 10.24
N ASP A 93 -3.18 -12.39 10.74
CA ASP A 93 -2.05 -12.95 11.48
C ASP A 93 -2.43 -13.35 12.90
N ARG A 94 -3.18 -12.48 13.60
CA ARG A 94 -3.49 -12.62 15.04
C ARG A 94 -4.86 -13.24 15.31
N SER A 95 -5.89 -12.83 14.56
CA SER A 95 -7.27 -13.28 14.85
C SER A 95 -7.65 -14.58 14.16
N LEU A 96 -7.25 -14.77 12.89
CA LEU A 96 -7.46 -16.03 12.18
C LEU A 96 -6.45 -17.12 12.56
N GLY A 97 -5.39 -16.75 13.29
CA GLY A 97 -4.35 -17.69 13.74
C GLY A 97 -3.48 -18.24 12.63
N ILE A 98 -3.46 -17.58 11.46
CA ILE A 98 -2.63 -17.98 10.31
C ILE A 98 -1.14 -17.73 10.64
N GLY A 99 -0.87 -16.77 11.53
CA GLY A 99 0.47 -16.35 11.94
C GLY A 99 1.18 -15.55 10.85
N TYR A 100 2.14 -14.72 11.27
CA TYR A 100 2.83 -13.76 10.41
C TYR A 100 3.43 -14.37 9.13
N ALA A 101 4.05 -15.55 9.22
CA ALA A 101 4.61 -16.22 8.05
C ALA A 101 3.54 -16.62 7.02
N GLY A 102 2.41 -17.14 7.49
CA GLY A 102 1.30 -17.56 6.63
C GLY A 102 0.56 -16.37 6.03
N GLY A 103 0.23 -15.35 6.82
CA GLY A 103 -0.44 -14.14 6.32
C GLY A 103 0.43 -13.38 5.33
N THR A 104 1.71 -13.18 5.65
CA THR A 104 2.69 -12.59 4.72
C THR A 104 2.75 -13.37 3.41
N SER A 105 2.84 -14.71 3.45
CA SER A 105 2.92 -15.55 2.25
C SER A 105 1.67 -15.41 1.37
N ILE A 106 0.48 -15.40 1.97
CA ILE A 106 -0.79 -15.19 1.25
C ILE A 106 -0.80 -13.79 0.61
N LEU A 107 -0.35 -12.77 1.35
CA LEU A 107 -0.32 -11.39 0.85
C LEU A 107 0.69 -11.19 -0.29
N ILE A 108 1.83 -11.88 -0.27
CA ILE A 108 2.76 -11.93 -1.41
C ILE A 108 2.06 -12.50 -2.64
N LEU A 109 1.33 -13.62 -2.48
CA LEU A 109 0.61 -14.26 -3.58
C LEU A 109 -0.51 -13.35 -4.13
N LEU A 110 -1.28 -12.70 -3.25
CA LEU A 110 -2.35 -11.77 -3.64
C LEU A 110 -1.79 -10.53 -4.34
N LEU A 111 -0.70 -9.96 -3.84
CA LEU A 111 -0.02 -8.85 -4.49
C LEU A 111 0.50 -9.25 -5.87
N GLY A 112 1.21 -10.38 -5.96
CA GLY A 112 1.71 -10.92 -7.23
C GLY A 112 0.59 -11.19 -8.23
N ALA A 113 -0.51 -11.78 -7.77
CA ALA A 113 -1.70 -12.01 -8.59
C ALA A 113 -2.32 -10.70 -9.07
N SER A 114 -2.44 -9.68 -8.21
CA SER A 114 -3.00 -8.38 -8.59
C SER A 114 -2.17 -7.68 -9.68
N LEU A 115 -0.84 -7.74 -9.57
CA LEU A 115 0.10 -7.21 -10.56
C LEU A 115 0.04 -8.00 -11.86
N ALA A 116 -0.01 -9.34 -11.79
CA ALA A 116 -0.09 -10.20 -12.97
C ALA A 116 -1.40 -10.00 -13.74
N ILE A 117 -2.53 -9.90 -13.02
CA ILE A 117 -3.85 -9.63 -13.63
C ILE A 117 -3.86 -8.23 -14.25
N TRP A 118 -3.29 -7.22 -13.58
CA TRP A 118 -3.16 -5.88 -14.15
C TRP A 118 -2.33 -5.91 -15.43
N HIS A 119 -1.14 -6.53 -15.40
CA HIS A 119 -0.30 -6.65 -16.59
C HIS A 119 -1.00 -7.38 -17.74
N TRP A 120 -1.76 -8.44 -17.46
CA TRP A 120 -2.49 -9.17 -18.50
C TRP A 120 -3.65 -8.35 -19.07
N ALA A 121 -4.34 -7.57 -18.24
CA ALA A 121 -5.49 -6.76 -18.66
C ALA A 121 -5.09 -5.49 -19.43
N GLU A 122 -4.01 -4.83 -19.04
CA GLU A 122 -3.61 -3.50 -19.55
C GLU A 122 -2.31 -3.54 -20.38
N GLY A 123 -1.65 -4.69 -20.47
CA GLY A 123 -0.39 -4.88 -21.21
C GLY A 123 0.84 -4.24 -20.57
N SER A 124 0.68 -3.41 -19.54
CA SER A 124 1.75 -2.84 -18.74
C SER A 124 1.26 -2.46 -17.34
N VAL A 125 2.14 -2.53 -16.34
CA VAL A 125 1.88 -2.00 -15.00
C VAL A 125 2.53 -0.63 -14.92
N SER A 126 1.81 0.41 -15.35
CA SER A 126 2.32 1.77 -15.35
C SER A 126 1.42 2.69 -14.53
N VAL A 127 2.01 3.33 -13.52
CA VAL A 127 1.33 4.35 -12.71
C VAL A 127 1.01 5.59 -13.55
N ASN A 128 1.81 5.85 -14.60
CA ASN A 128 1.65 6.99 -15.50
C ASN A 128 0.43 6.88 -16.43
N THR A 129 -0.19 5.71 -16.53
CA THR A 129 -1.37 5.46 -17.38
C THR A 129 -2.65 5.28 -16.56
N VAL A 130 -2.61 5.54 -15.25
CA VAL A 130 -3.78 5.46 -14.36
C VAL A 130 -4.69 6.66 -14.64
N ALA A 131 -5.59 6.47 -15.59
CA ALA A 131 -6.53 7.49 -16.06
C ALA A 131 -7.95 6.97 -16.33
N THR A 132 -8.16 5.64 -16.34
CA THR A 132 -9.47 5.01 -16.51
C THR A 132 -9.95 4.37 -15.22
N PRO A 133 -11.28 4.27 -14.99
CA PRO A 133 -11.85 3.60 -13.81
C PRO A 133 -11.29 2.19 -13.57
N ARG A 134 -11.02 1.45 -14.64
CA ARG A 134 -10.45 0.09 -14.59
C ARG A 134 -9.01 0.11 -14.10
N THR A 135 -8.16 0.96 -14.69
CA THR A 135 -6.75 1.12 -14.26
C THR A 135 -6.65 1.66 -12.83
N GLU A 136 -7.55 2.54 -12.42
CA GLU A 136 -7.63 3.04 -11.04
C GLU A 136 -7.99 1.93 -10.06
N ALA A 137 -8.92 1.05 -10.41
CA ALA A 137 -9.27 -0.10 -9.56
C ALA A 137 -8.05 -1.03 -9.36
N PHE A 138 -7.31 -1.36 -10.42
CA PHE A 138 -6.07 -2.15 -10.29
C PHE A 138 -5.03 -1.46 -9.42
N TYR A 139 -4.84 -0.15 -9.61
CA TYR A 139 -3.94 0.65 -8.79
C TYR A 139 -4.29 0.57 -7.30
N TRP A 140 -5.55 0.81 -6.94
CA TRP A 140 -5.99 0.80 -5.54
C TRP A 140 -5.99 -0.58 -4.90
N VAL A 141 -6.32 -1.64 -5.65
CA VAL A 141 -6.21 -3.03 -5.16
C VAL A 141 -4.75 -3.41 -4.91
N THR A 142 -3.86 -3.06 -5.84
CA THR A 142 -2.42 -3.31 -5.70
C THR A 142 -1.86 -2.58 -4.48
N ILE A 143 -2.25 -1.32 -4.26
CA ILE A 143 -1.86 -0.55 -3.08
C ILE A 143 -2.37 -1.21 -1.80
N LEU A 144 -3.63 -1.65 -1.77
CA LEU A 144 -4.20 -2.30 -0.58
C LEU A 144 -3.39 -3.54 -0.19
N PHE A 145 -3.13 -4.44 -1.14
CA PHE A 145 -2.34 -5.64 -0.84
C PHE A 145 -0.88 -5.32 -0.51
N SER A 146 -0.27 -4.36 -1.20
CA SER A 146 1.10 -3.94 -0.92
C SER A 146 1.23 -3.35 0.49
N GLN A 147 0.25 -2.57 0.93
CA GLN A 147 0.25 -1.94 2.25
C GLN A 147 -0.01 -2.98 3.36
N THR A 148 -0.97 -3.88 3.14
CA THR A 148 -1.26 -4.99 4.05
C THR A 148 -0.03 -5.91 4.20
N LEU A 149 0.64 -6.24 3.08
CA LEU A 149 1.88 -6.99 3.08
C LEU A 149 2.99 -6.26 3.85
N GLY A 150 3.10 -4.95 3.66
CA GLY A 150 4.09 -4.13 4.36
C GLY A 150 3.93 -4.19 5.87
N THR A 151 2.69 -4.11 6.38
CA THR A 151 2.41 -4.27 7.81
C THR A 151 2.73 -5.69 8.29
N ALA A 152 2.17 -6.72 7.65
CA ALA A 152 2.37 -8.11 8.07
C ALA A 152 3.86 -8.51 8.07
N LEU A 153 4.60 -8.13 7.02
CA LEU A 153 6.03 -8.41 6.92
C LEU A 153 6.85 -7.59 7.93
N GLY A 154 6.47 -6.34 8.18
CA GLY A 154 7.08 -5.48 9.18
C GLY A 154 6.96 -6.06 10.59
N ASP A 155 5.74 -6.43 10.98
CA ASP A 155 5.44 -7.08 12.26
C ASP A 155 6.15 -8.43 12.38
N TRP A 156 6.21 -9.20 11.29
CA TRP A 156 6.95 -10.46 11.29
C TRP A 156 8.43 -10.26 11.62
N MET A 157 9.07 -9.26 10.99
CA MET A 157 10.47 -8.93 11.25
C MET A 157 10.69 -8.40 12.66
N ALA A 158 9.76 -7.61 13.18
CA ALA A 158 9.87 -7.01 14.51
C ALA A 158 9.64 -8.04 15.63
N ASP A 159 8.56 -8.82 15.56
CA ASP A 159 8.07 -9.60 16.68
C ASP A 159 8.63 -11.02 16.75
N THR A 160 8.80 -11.70 15.61
CA THR A 160 9.04 -13.17 15.61
C THR A 160 10.49 -13.53 15.36
N ASN A 161 11.22 -12.74 14.58
CA ASN A 161 12.61 -13.06 14.21
C ASN A 161 13.66 -12.60 15.25
N GLY A 162 13.22 -12.04 16.39
CA GLY A 162 14.11 -11.57 17.46
C GLY A 162 14.97 -10.34 17.09
N LEU A 163 14.71 -9.74 15.92
CA LEU A 163 15.41 -8.55 15.43
C LEU A 163 14.91 -7.26 16.10
N GLY A 164 13.66 -7.27 16.57
CA GLY A 164 12.97 -6.07 17.05
C GLY A 164 12.77 -5.02 15.94
N PHE A 165 12.15 -3.90 16.29
CA PHE A 165 11.93 -2.80 15.34
C PHE A 165 13.24 -2.25 14.73
N GLY A 166 14.30 -2.15 15.53
CA GLY A 166 15.60 -1.66 15.07
C GLY A 166 16.26 -2.59 14.04
N GLY A 167 16.28 -3.90 14.30
CA GLY A 167 16.83 -4.88 13.37
C GLY A 167 15.98 -5.01 12.11
N GLY A 168 14.65 -4.98 12.23
CA GLY A 168 13.74 -4.94 11.08
C GLY A 168 13.99 -3.72 10.18
N ALA A 169 14.15 -2.53 10.77
CA ALA A 169 14.47 -1.31 10.04
C ALA A 169 15.80 -1.41 9.28
N LEU A 170 16.83 -2.04 9.86
CA LEU A 170 18.10 -2.29 9.18
C LEU A 170 17.96 -3.24 8.00
N VAL A 171 17.15 -4.30 8.11
CA VAL A 171 16.91 -5.23 7.01
C VAL A 171 16.24 -4.52 5.82
N PHE A 172 15.17 -3.77 6.07
CA PHE A 172 14.50 -3.00 5.01
C PHE A 172 15.39 -1.89 4.45
N GLY A 173 16.14 -1.19 5.30
CA GLY A 173 17.10 -0.17 4.89
C GLY A 173 18.20 -0.75 3.98
N ALA A 174 18.72 -1.93 4.31
CA ALA A 174 19.69 -2.64 3.48
C ALA A 174 19.08 -3.08 2.14
N ALA A 175 17.84 -3.60 2.14
CA ALA A 175 17.15 -3.96 0.90
C ALA A 175 16.94 -2.76 -0.03
N ILE A 176 16.55 -1.60 0.52
CA ILE A 176 16.45 -0.34 -0.24
C ILE A 176 17.82 0.08 -0.77
N ALA A 177 18.86 0.05 0.05
CA ALA A 177 20.22 0.41 -0.36
C ALA A 177 20.75 -0.51 -1.48
N LEU A 178 20.48 -1.83 -1.41
CA LEU A 178 20.82 -2.79 -2.46
C LEU A 178 20.05 -2.52 -3.75
N THR A 179 18.77 -2.13 -3.65
CA THR A 179 17.95 -1.77 -4.81
C THR A 179 18.48 -0.49 -5.47
N ALA A 180 18.83 0.52 -4.67
CA ALA A 180 19.48 1.74 -5.16
C ALA A 180 20.84 1.44 -5.79
N ALA A 181 21.66 0.58 -5.18
CA ALA A 181 22.92 0.15 -5.75
C ALA A 181 22.72 -0.59 -7.08
N GLY A 182 21.72 -1.46 -7.17
CA GLY A 182 21.30 -2.10 -8.42
C GLY A 182 20.99 -1.06 -9.50
N TYR A 183 20.18 -0.05 -9.17
CA TYR A 183 19.82 1.02 -10.10
C TYR A 183 21.02 1.85 -10.59
N TYR A 184 21.94 2.25 -9.69
CA TYR A 184 23.05 3.13 -10.06
C TYR A 184 24.27 2.41 -10.66
N PHE A 185 24.49 1.14 -10.31
CA PHE A 185 25.72 0.42 -10.65
C PHE A 185 25.52 -0.75 -11.62
N THR A 186 24.28 -1.06 -12.01
CA THR A 186 24.00 -2.17 -12.95
C THR A 186 23.24 -1.70 -14.19
N ARG A 187 23.08 -2.59 -15.17
CA ARG A 187 22.26 -2.37 -16.38
C ARG A 187 20.86 -2.98 -16.26
N ILE A 188 20.36 -3.20 -15.04
CA ILE A 188 19.01 -3.70 -14.82
C ILE A 188 17.99 -2.72 -15.44
N SER A 189 16.90 -3.25 -15.99
CA SER A 189 15.84 -2.42 -16.58
C SER A 189 15.33 -1.37 -15.57
N HIS A 190 15.25 -0.12 -16.01
CA HIS A 190 14.68 0.99 -15.23
C HIS A 190 13.18 1.19 -15.49
N VAL A 191 12.57 0.22 -16.17
CA VAL A 191 11.18 0.20 -16.62
C VAL A 191 10.43 -0.88 -15.87
#